data_AF-A0AAX0YNL7-F1
#
_entry.id   AF-A0AAX0YNL7-F1
#
_cell.length_a   1.000
_cell.length_b   1.000
_cell.length_c   1.000
_cell.angle_alpha   90.00
_cell.angle_beta   90.00
_cell.angle_gamma   90.00
#
_symmetry.space_group_name_H-M   'P 1'
#
loop_
_entity.id
_entity.type
_entity.pdbx_description
1 polymer ?
#
loop_
_entity_poly.entity_id
_entity_poly.type
_entity_poly.pdbx_seq_one_letter_code
_entity_poly.pdbx_strand_id
1 'polypeptide(L)'
;MNFLKNTSILKKITFSFILIFVFVIGLFLIINKQLSQIGHEAITLSEESIPSLMVVNGIYKNISDLRRNQYAILQKNSDDKRNEYLSLVNKYYSDTDNLLLKYSKLLSGSDDENAYNKLKNTWHIYKSEVVTFNDYLENDNVKLAELTLENSYNKFNEIEIASNNLH
;
A
#
# COMPACT_ATOMS: atom_id res chain seq x y z
N MET A 1 27.35 -38.07 43.34
CA MET A 1 26.44 -37.03 43.85
C MET A 1 25.15 -37.72 44.33
N ASN A 2 25.01 -38.04 45.63
CA ASN A 2 23.94 -38.90 46.18
C ASN A 2 22.97 -38.13 47.10
N PHE A 3 22.56 -36.92 46.69
CA PHE A 3 21.67 -36.07 47.52
C PHE A 3 20.23 -36.60 47.67
N LEU A 4 19.83 -37.61 46.88
CA LEU A 4 18.48 -38.21 46.93
C LEU A 4 18.43 -39.58 47.63
N LYS A 5 19.56 -40.07 48.17
CA LYS A 5 19.63 -41.45 48.68
C LYS A 5 18.99 -41.62 50.07
N ASN A 6 18.86 -40.54 50.85
CA ASN A 6 18.41 -40.59 52.25
C ASN A 6 17.16 -39.72 52.57
N THR A 7 16.38 -39.33 51.56
CA THR A 7 15.15 -38.55 51.74
C THR A 7 13.92 -39.47 51.68
N SER A 8 12.92 -39.21 52.53
CA SER A 8 11.69 -40.00 52.56
C SER A 8 11.00 -40.01 51.20
N ILE A 9 10.28 -41.09 50.88
CA ILE A 9 9.54 -41.26 49.60
C ILE A 9 8.73 -39.99 49.27
N LEU A 10 8.13 -39.36 50.28
CA LEU A 10 7.37 -38.13 50.15
C LEU A 10 8.18 -36.99 49.50
N LYS A 11 9.42 -36.75 49.96
CA LYS A 11 10.28 -35.68 49.45
C LYS A 11 10.67 -35.89 47.98
N LYS A 12 10.81 -37.15 47.55
CA LYS A 12 11.11 -37.49 46.15
C LYS A 12 9.93 -37.18 45.23
N ILE A 13 8.72 -37.53 45.67
CA ILE A 13 7.48 -37.22 44.95
C ILE A 13 7.27 -35.71 44.86
N THR A 14 7.42 -34.99 45.98
CA THR A 14 7.31 -33.52 46.00
C THR A 14 8.32 -32.86 45.07
N PHE A 15 9.57 -33.34 45.03
CA PHE A 15 10.59 -32.80 44.14
C PHE A 15 10.23 -32.99 42.66
N SER A 16 9.76 -34.18 42.27
CA SER A 16 9.27 -34.43 40.91
C SER A 16 8.08 -33.53 40.55
N PHE A 17 7.16 -33.30 41.49
CA PHE A 17 6.03 -32.40 41.30
C PHE A 17 6.46 -30.95 41.09
N ILE A 18 7.41 -30.46 41.90
CA ILE A 18 7.99 -29.12 41.75
C ILE A 18 8.69 -28.96 40.40
N LEU A 19 9.44 -29.98 39.96
CA LEU A 19 10.13 -29.95 38.68
C LEU A 19 9.14 -29.84 37.50
N ILE A 20 8.07 -30.63 37.53
CA ILE A 20 6.99 -30.56 36.53
C ILE A 20 6.31 -29.19 36.58
N PHE A 21 6.05 -28.66 37.78
CA PHE A 21 5.41 -27.37 37.96
C PHE A 21 6.24 -26.22 37.37
N VAL A 22 7.56 -26.21 37.60
CA VAL A 22 8.48 -25.24 36.99
C VAL A 22 8.47 -25.35 35.47
N PHE A 23 8.42 -26.57 34.94
CA PHE A 23 8.36 -26.80 33.50
C PHE A 23 7.07 -26.24 32.88
N VAL A 24 5.93 -26.45 33.54
CA VAL A 24 4.63 -25.91 33.12
C VAL A 24 4.62 -24.39 33.15
N ILE A 25 5.20 -23.77 34.17
CA ILE A 25 5.35 -22.29 34.23
C ILE A 25 6.23 -21.80 33.07
N GLY A 26 7.34 -22.48 32.78
CA GLY A 26 8.21 -22.13 31.65
C GLY A 26 7.46 -22.17 30.31
N LEU A 27 6.68 -23.24 30.07
CA LEU A 27 5.84 -23.34 28.88
C LEU A 27 4.78 -22.23 28.84
N PHE A 28 4.12 -21.94 29.95
CA PHE A 28 3.15 -20.85 30.04
C PHE A 28 3.76 -19.50 29.64
N LEU A 29 4.96 -19.17 30.11
CA LEU A 29 5.65 -17.93 29.75
C LEU A 29 6.00 -17.87 28.26
N ILE A 30 6.48 -18.98 27.68
CA ILE A 30 6.81 -19.05 26.25
C ILE A 30 5.55 -18.86 25.40
N ILE A 31 4.46 -19.57 25.74
CA ILE A 31 3.19 -19.47 25.03
C ILE A 31 2.64 -18.04 25.08
N ASN A 32 2.65 -17.39 26.25
CA ASN A 32 2.19 -16.00 26.36
C ASN A 32 3.05 -15.03 25.54
N LYS A 33 4.38 -15.23 25.51
CA LYS A 33 5.26 -14.41 24.68
C LYS A 33 4.94 -14.56 23.19
N GLN A 34 4.76 -15.79 22.73
CA GLN A 34 4.40 -16.06 21.34
C GLN A 34 3.00 -15.52 21.00
N LEU A 35 2.00 -15.70 21.88
CA LEU A 35 0.67 -15.12 21.68
C LEU A 35 0.72 -13.58 21.58
N SER A 36 1.53 -12.94 22.41
CA SER A 36 1.71 -11.48 22.37
C SER A 36 2.33 -11.02 21.06
N GLN A 37 3.33 -11.76 20.55
CA GLN A 37 3.94 -11.48 19.25
C GLN A 37 2.94 -11.66 18.10
N ILE A 38 2.18 -12.77 18.09
CA ILE A 38 1.12 -13.01 17.11
C ILE A 38 0.07 -11.88 17.15
N GLY A 39 -0.31 -11.45 18.36
CA GLY A 39 -1.24 -10.33 18.54
C GLY A 39 -0.69 -9.04 17.93
N HIS A 40 0.60 -8.75 18.14
CA HIS A 40 1.25 -7.58 17.58
C HIS A 40 1.33 -7.65 16.05
N GLU A 41 1.74 -8.79 15.48
CA GLU A 41 1.78 -9.00 14.02
C GLU A 41 0.39 -8.90 13.38
N ALA A 42 -0.64 -9.44 14.04
CA ALA A 42 -2.03 -9.34 13.57
C ALA A 42 -2.54 -7.90 13.58
N ILE A 43 -2.15 -7.11 14.59
CA ILE A 43 -2.46 -5.67 14.66
C ILE A 43 -1.74 -4.92 13.55
N THR A 44 -0.43 -5.12 13.37
CA THR A 44 0.35 -4.52 12.27
C THR A 44 -0.26 -4.85 10.90
N LEU A 45 -0.63 -6.12 10.67
CA LEU A 45 -1.27 -6.53 9.42
C LEU A 45 -2.62 -5.80 9.19
N SER A 46 -3.44 -5.70 10.24
CA SER A 46 -4.78 -5.10 10.16
C SER A 46 -4.76 -3.57 10.07
N GLU A 47 -3.84 -2.92 10.77
CA GLU A 47 -3.82 -1.47 10.94
C GLU A 47 -2.86 -0.77 9.96
N GLU A 48 -1.84 -1.46 9.46
CA GLU A 48 -0.80 -0.87 8.61
C GLU A 48 -0.77 -1.52 7.22
N SER A 49 -0.51 -2.83 7.12
CA SER A 49 -0.28 -3.50 5.83
C SER A 49 -1.53 -3.56 4.94
N ILE A 50 -2.68 -4.00 5.46
CA ILE A 50 -3.92 -4.08 4.66
C ILE A 50 -4.38 -2.69 4.18
N PRO A 51 -4.47 -1.66 5.05
CA PRO A 51 -4.81 -0.31 4.61
C PRO A 51 -3.82 0.27 3.60
N SER A 52 -2.52 0.01 3.77
CA SER A 52 -1.46 0.41 2.84
C SER A 52 -1.71 -0.15 1.44
N LEU A 53 -1.95 -1.47 1.33
CA LEU A 53 -2.28 -2.13 0.05
C LEU A 53 -3.55 -1.59 -0.60
N MET A 54 -4.60 -1.31 0.19
CA MET A 54 -5.83 -0.71 -0.34
C MET A 54 -5.59 0.68 -0.92
N VAL A 55 -4.73 1.49 -0.30
CA VAL A 55 -4.39 2.83 -0.80
C VAL A 55 -3.57 2.74 -2.08
N VAL A 56 -2.58 1.83 -2.17
CA VAL A 56 -1.79 1.60 -3.41
C VAL A 56 -2.69 1.18 -4.57
N ASN A 57 -3.57 0.20 -4.35
CA ASN A 57 -4.55 -0.22 -5.35
C ASN A 57 -5.47 0.93 -5.75
N GLY A 58 -5.84 1.78 -4.79
CA GLY A 58 -6.58 3.03 -5.05
C GLY A 58 -5.82 3.96 -5.99
N ILE A 59 -4.51 4.17 -5.77
CA ILE A 59 -3.67 5.03 -6.61
C ILE A 59 -3.63 4.51 -8.05
N TYR A 60 -3.26 3.24 -8.24
CA TYR A 60 -3.16 2.65 -9.57
C TYR A 60 -4.50 2.68 -10.31
N LYS A 61 -5.59 2.29 -9.63
CA LYS A 61 -6.94 2.34 -10.20
C LYS A 61 -7.32 3.75 -10.64
N ASN A 62 -7.05 4.75 -9.81
CA ASN A 62 -7.40 6.15 -10.10
C ASN A 62 -6.65 6.67 -11.35
N ILE A 63 -5.38 6.30 -11.50
CA ILE A 63 -4.55 6.68 -12.65
C ILE A 63 -4.97 5.93 -13.92
N SER A 64 -5.34 4.65 -13.80
CA SER A 64 -5.88 3.86 -14.92
C SER A 64 -7.24 4.40 -15.38
N ASP A 65 -8.12 4.73 -14.43
CA ASP A 65 -9.41 5.37 -14.70
C ASP A 65 -9.22 6.75 -15.37
N LEU A 66 -8.30 7.57 -14.90
CA LEU A 66 -7.90 8.83 -15.53
C LEU A 66 -7.55 8.63 -17.01
N ARG A 67 -6.60 7.73 -17.30
CA ARG A 67 -6.13 7.50 -18.67
C ARG A 67 -7.23 6.95 -19.57
N ARG A 68 -8.06 6.03 -19.06
CA ARG A 68 -9.22 5.52 -19.80
C ARG A 68 -10.21 6.63 -20.14
N ASN A 69 -10.47 7.54 -19.20
CA ASN A 69 -11.36 8.68 -19.44
C ASN A 69 -10.77 9.67 -20.46
N GLN A 70 -9.47 9.92 -20.43
CA GLN A 70 -8.80 10.76 -21.44
C GLN A 70 -8.99 10.19 -22.86
N TYR A 71 -8.76 8.89 -23.07
CA TYR A 71 -9.04 8.25 -24.37
C TYR A 71 -10.53 8.22 -24.73
N ALA A 72 -11.42 8.10 -23.76
CA ALA A 72 -12.86 8.15 -24.00
C ALA A 72 -13.32 9.54 -24.47
N ILE A 73 -12.68 10.61 -24.01
CA ILE A 73 -12.95 11.98 -24.46
C ILE A 73 -12.55 12.14 -25.94
N LEU A 74 -11.38 11.63 -26.33
CA LEU A 74 -10.91 11.70 -27.72
C LEU A 74 -11.87 11.03 -28.73
N GLN A 75 -12.68 10.07 -28.28
CA GLN A 75 -13.64 9.34 -29.11
C GLN A 75 -15.03 10.00 -29.16
N LYS A 76 -15.31 11.01 -28.34
CA LYS A 76 -16.63 11.64 -28.22
C LYS A 76 -16.71 12.89 -29.09
N ASN A 77 -17.55 12.84 -30.12
CA ASN A 77 -17.75 13.92 -31.08
C ASN A 77 -18.74 15.03 -30.63
N SER A 78 -19.26 15.01 -29.39
CA SER A 78 -20.32 15.92 -28.94
C SER A 78 -19.90 16.79 -27.76
N ASP A 79 -20.09 18.11 -27.88
CA ASP A 79 -19.71 19.10 -26.86
C ASP A 79 -20.46 18.96 -25.53
N ASP A 80 -21.69 18.46 -25.53
CA ASP A 80 -22.57 18.44 -24.35
C ASP A 80 -22.02 17.67 -23.15
N LYS A 81 -21.08 16.73 -23.34
CA LYS A 81 -20.45 15.98 -22.24
C LYS A 81 -18.97 16.28 -22.04
N ARG A 82 -18.34 17.08 -22.92
CA ARG A 82 -16.90 17.34 -22.88
C ARG A 82 -16.47 17.95 -21.54
N ASN A 83 -17.19 18.96 -21.08
CA ASN A 83 -16.90 19.66 -19.81
C ASN A 83 -17.04 18.75 -18.58
N GLU A 84 -18.02 17.85 -18.57
CA GLU A 84 -18.19 16.86 -17.49
C GLU A 84 -16.97 15.93 -17.39
N TYR A 85 -16.52 15.41 -18.54
CA TYR A 85 -15.35 14.54 -18.58
C TYR A 85 -14.05 15.29 -18.27
N LEU A 86 -13.88 16.54 -18.72
CA LEU A 86 -12.72 17.38 -18.37
C LEU A 86 -12.67 17.62 -16.86
N SER A 87 -13.82 17.92 -16.23
CA SER A 87 -13.91 18.04 -14.77
C SER A 87 -13.57 16.74 -14.06
N LEU A 88 -13.98 15.59 -14.61
CA LEU A 88 -13.67 14.27 -14.06
C LEU A 88 -12.17 13.96 -14.15
N VAL A 89 -11.52 14.29 -15.28
CA VAL A 89 -10.06 14.18 -15.47
C VAL A 89 -9.32 15.03 -14.43
N ASN A 90 -9.73 16.28 -14.23
CA ASN A 90 -9.15 17.16 -13.21
C ASN A 90 -9.31 16.60 -11.79
N LYS A 91 -10.48 16.02 -11.50
CA LYS A 91 -10.74 15.37 -10.23
C LYS A 91 -9.79 14.19 -9.99
N TYR A 92 -9.55 13.34 -11.01
CA TYR A 92 -8.62 12.23 -10.87
C TYR A 92 -7.20 12.68 -10.53
N TYR A 93 -6.70 13.80 -11.08
CA TYR A 93 -5.40 14.34 -10.68
C TYR A 93 -5.34 14.66 -9.18
N SER A 94 -6.35 15.37 -8.67
CA SER A 94 -6.41 15.72 -7.25
C SER A 94 -6.62 14.51 -6.35
N ASP A 95 -7.45 13.56 -6.77
CA ASP A 95 -7.72 12.32 -6.02
C ASP A 95 -6.45 11.46 -5.90
N THR A 96 -5.64 11.36 -6.97
CA THR A 96 -4.34 10.67 -6.91
C THR A 96 -3.37 11.36 -5.96
N ASP A 97 -3.28 12.70 -6.00
CA ASP A 97 -2.43 13.46 -5.07
C ASP A 97 -2.84 13.21 -3.61
N ASN A 98 -4.14 13.18 -3.33
CA ASN A 98 -4.68 12.89 -2.00
C ASN A 98 -4.39 11.45 -1.56
N LEU A 99 -4.49 10.47 -2.46
CA LEU A 99 -4.17 9.07 -2.16
C LEU A 99 -2.67 8.90 -1.86
N LEU A 100 -1.79 9.57 -2.60
CA LEU A 100 -0.35 9.58 -2.31
C LEU A 100 -0.02 10.23 -0.96
N LEU A 101 -0.73 11.29 -0.56
CA LEU A 101 -0.61 11.89 0.77
C LEU A 101 -1.19 11.01 1.89
N LYS A 102 -2.21 10.20 1.58
CA LYS A 102 -2.75 9.23 2.52
C LYS A 102 -1.76 8.09 2.73
N TYR A 103 -1.16 7.59 1.66
CA TYR A 103 -0.15 6.53 1.72
C TYR A 103 1.09 6.96 2.52
N SER A 104 1.55 8.20 2.35
CA SER A 104 2.73 8.69 3.08
C SER A 104 2.58 8.68 4.61
N LYS A 105 1.34 8.66 5.12
CA LYS A 105 1.05 8.59 6.56
C LYS A 105 1.06 7.16 7.10
N LEU A 106 1.09 6.16 6.22
CA LEU A 106 1.09 4.73 6.52
C LEU A 106 2.49 4.10 6.35
N LEU A 107 3.50 4.90 5.99
CA LEU A 107 4.86 4.41 5.75
C LEU A 107 5.51 3.93 7.06
N SER A 108 6.05 2.72 7.03
CA SER A 108 6.75 2.10 8.15
C SER A 108 8.11 1.54 7.71
N GLY A 109 9.15 2.38 7.67
CA GLY A 109 10.52 1.95 7.40
C GLY A 109 11.12 2.52 6.10
N SER A 110 12.43 2.31 5.92
CA SER A 110 13.23 2.96 4.87
C SER A 110 12.97 2.43 3.45
N ASP A 111 12.61 1.15 3.32
CA ASP A 111 12.39 0.53 2.02
C ASP A 111 11.08 1.03 1.39
N ASP A 112 10.03 1.13 2.21
CA ASP A 112 8.74 1.72 1.84
C ASP A 112 8.87 3.19 1.43
N GLU A 113 9.71 3.97 2.13
CA GLU A 113 9.98 5.36 1.79
C GLU A 113 10.61 5.50 0.40
N ASN A 114 11.56 4.64 0.04
CA ASN A 114 12.21 4.66 -1.27
C ASN A 114 11.23 4.31 -2.39
N ALA A 115 10.45 3.24 -2.20
CA ALA A 115 9.42 2.82 -3.15
C ALA A 115 8.35 3.91 -3.33
N TYR A 116 7.93 4.54 -2.23
CA TYR A 116 6.96 5.64 -2.25
C TYR A 116 7.50 6.85 -3.00
N ASN A 117 8.74 7.27 -2.70
CA ASN A 117 9.36 8.41 -3.37
C ASN A 117 9.49 8.18 -4.88
N LYS A 118 9.79 6.94 -5.28
CA LYS A 118 9.79 6.55 -6.69
C LYS A 118 8.41 6.71 -7.32
N LEU A 119 7.36 6.13 -6.72
CA LEU A 119 5.99 6.26 -7.23
C LEU A 119 5.55 7.73 -7.31
N LYS A 120 5.77 8.49 -6.24
CA LYS A 120 5.42 9.92 -6.16
C LYS A 120 6.10 10.73 -7.26
N ASN A 121 7.38 10.49 -7.50
CA ASN A 121 8.12 11.18 -8.56
C ASN A 121 7.63 10.77 -9.95
N THR A 122 7.42 9.47 -10.19
CA THR A 122 6.87 8.98 -11.47
C THR A 122 5.48 9.57 -11.74
N TRP A 123 4.61 9.63 -10.73
CA TRP A 123 3.32 10.31 -10.84
C TRP A 123 3.47 11.79 -11.16
N HIS A 124 4.37 12.50 -10.48
CA HIS A 124 4.58 13.93 -10.72
C HIS A 124 5.01 14.22 -12.16
N ILE A 125 5.93 13.40 -12.70
CA ILE A 125 6.38 13.49 -14.09
C ILE A 125 5.25 13.15 -15.06
N TYR A 126 4.52 12.06 -14.82
CA TYR A 126 3.36 11.71 -15.64
C TYR A 126 2.35 12.85 -15.68
N LYS A 127 1.97 13.38 -14.51
CA LYS A 127 1.02 14.47 -14.37
C LYS A 127 1.48 15.70 -15.14
N SER A 128 2.75 16.08 -15.07
CA SER A 128 3.26 17.25 -15.82
C SER A 128 3.23 17.04 -17.33
N GLU A 129 3.44 15.81 -17.80
CA GLU A 129 3.32 15.47 -19.23
C GLU A 129 1.86 15.54 -19.69
N VAL A 130 0.91 15.07 -18.88
CA VAL A 130 -0.50 14.93 -19.29
C VAL A 130 -1.42 16.08 -18.87
N VAL A 131 -0.99 17.03 -18.02
CA VAL A 131 -1.86 18.11 -17.53
C VAL A 131 -2.34 19.04 -18.65
N THR A 132 -1.53 19.20 -19.71
CA THR A 132 -1.87 20.02 -20.89
C THR A 132 -2.92 19.37 -21.80
N PHE A 133 -3.30 18.11 -21.53
CA PHE A 133 -4.33 17.39 -22.29
C PHE A 133 -5.65 18.16 -22.33
N ASN A 134 -6.09 18.68 -21.18
CA ASN A 134 -7.33 19.44 -21.09
C ASN A 134 -7.23 20.77 -21.87
N ASP A 135 -6.11 21.48 -21.73
CA ASP A 135 -5.84 22.73 -22.46
C ASP A 135 -5.91 22.51 -23.99
N TYR A 136 -5.34 21.42 -24.49
CA TYR A 136 -5.41 21.10 -25.93
C TYR A 136 -6.84 20.81 -26.39
N LEU A 137 -7.67 20.16 -25.58
CA LEU A 137 -9.07 19.90 -25.91
C LEU A 137 -9.96 21.14 -25.84
N GLU A 138 -9.66 22.07 -24.94
CA GLU A 138 -10.35 23.37 -24.84
C GLU A 138 -10.04 24.28 -26.04
N ASN A 139 -8.86 24.11 -26.66
CA ASN A 139 -8.44 24.81 -27.87
C ASN A 139 -8.70 24.01 -29.17
N ASP A 140 -9.56 22.99 -29.12
CA ASP A 140 -9.91 22.09 -30.23
C ASP A 140 -8.71 21.39 -30.94
N ASN A 141 -7.57 21.32 -30.27
CA ASN A 141 -6.36 20.65 -30.74
C ASN A 141 -6.33 19.17 -30.35
N VAL A 142 -7.31 18.40 -30.83
CA VAL A 142 -7.46 16.96 -30.52
C VAL A 142 -6.19 16.15 -30.83
N LYS A 143 -5.49 16.48 -31.92
CA LYS A 143 -4.24 15.79 -32.30
C LYS A 143 -3.10 16.00 -31.30
N LEU A 144 -3.00 17.19 -30.71
CA LEU A 144 -2.00 17.44 -29.67
C LEU A 144 -2.39 16.75 -28.35
N ALA A 145 -3.68 16.73 -28.02
CA ALA A 145 -4.18 15.97 -26.88
C ALA A 145 -3.88 14.46 -27.02
N GLU A 146 -4.06 13.89 -28.21
CA GLU A 146 -3.70 12.49 -28.51
C GLU A 146 -2.20 12.24 -28.35
N LEU A 147 -1.36 13.09 -28.95
CA LEU A 147 0.11 13.00 -28.83
C LEU A 147 0.59 13.07 -27.38
N THR A 148 -0.06 13.87 -26.53
CA THR A 148 0.23 13.93 -25.09
C THR A 148 0.00 12.56 -24.41
N LEU A 149 -1.05 11.85 -24.77
CA LEU A 149 -1.30 10.50 -24.23
C LEU A 149 -0.29 9.49 -24.77
N GLU A 150 0.05 9.55 -26.05
CA GLU A 150 1.05 8.66 -26.66
C GLU A 150 2.43 8.83 -26.00
N ASN A 151 2.90 10.07 -25.88
CA ASN A 151 4.22 10.37 -25.31
C ASN A 151 4.33 9.98 -23.83
N SER A 152 3.24 10.10 -23.08
CA SER A 152 3.20 9.74 -21.65
C SER A 152 2.98 8.26 -21.37
N TYR A 153 2.82 7.41 -22.41
CA TYR A 153 2.50 5.98 -22.23
C TYR A 153 3.58 5.22 -21.45
N ASN A 154 4.85 5.49 -21.74
CA ASN A 154 5.95 4.86 -20.99
C ASN A 154 5.90 5.23 -19.51
N LYS A 155 5.63 6.50 -19.20
CA LYS A 155 5.52 6.97 -17.82
C LYS A 155 4.31 6.38 -17.10
N PHE A 156 3.20 6.19 -17.80
CA PHE A 156 2.04 5.46 -17.28
C PHE A 156 2.38 4.02 -16.90
N ASN A 157 3.13 3.29 -17.74
CA ASN A 157 3.57 1.93 -17.42
C ASN A 157 4.55 1.90 -16.25
N GLU A 158 5.42 2.91 -16.12
CA GLU A 158 6.31 3.04 -14.96
C GLU A 158 5.53 3.23 -13.65
N ILE A 159 4.34 3.85 -13.68
CA ILE A 159 3.47 3.99 -12.49
C ILE A 159 2.95 2.62 -12.07
N GLU A 160 2.55 1.77 -13.00
CA GLU A 160 2.13 0.39 -12.70
C GLU A 160 3.25 -0.38 -12.00
N ILE A 161 4.44 -0.34 -12.60
CA ILE A 161 5.62 -0.99 -12.04
C ILE A 161 5.96 -0.42 -10.66
N ALA A 162 5.95 0.91 -10.50
CA ALA A 162 6.24 1.55 -9.21
C ALA A 162 5.19 1.21 -8.15
N SER A 163 3.91 1.10 -8.52
CA SER A 163 2.83 0.71 -7.60
C SER A 163 2.97 -0.74 -7.14
N ASN A 164 3.35 -1.65 -8.04
CA ASN A 164 3.58 -3.06 -7.71
C ASN A 164 4.80 -3.30 -6.80
N ASN A 165 5.71 -2.31 -6.68
CA ASN A 165 6.87 -2.38 -5.80
C ASN A 165 6.60 -1.85 -4.38
N LEU A 166 5.36 -1.41 -4.08
CA LEU A 166 4.93 -0.99 -2.74
C LEU A 166 4.37 -2.17 -1.92
N HIS A 167 4.94 -3.36 -2.13
CA HIS A 167 4.54 -4.64 -1.54
C HIS A 167 5.65 -5.23 -0.69
#